data_AF-A0AAW1WMN6-F1
#
_entry.id   AF-A0AAW1WMN6-F1
#
_cell.length_a   1.000
_cell.length_b   1.000
_cell.length_c   1.000
_cell.angle_alpha   90.00
_cell.angle_beta   90.00
_cell.angle_gamma   90.00
#
_symmetry.space_group_name_H-M   'P 1'
#
loop_
_entity.id
_entity.type
_entity.pdbx_description
1 polymer ?
#
loop_
_entity_poly.entity_id
_entity_poly.type
_entity_poly.pdbx_seq_one_letter_code
_entity_poly.pdbx_strand_id
1 'polypeptide(L)'
;MEGRLRRSKWVSTVASTWIQCTSGSLYTFSVYSQTLKTTQGYDQSTLDTVSVFKDFGANCGILSGILYSYSARWDGPWLVHLAGAVQCFLGYFLMWAAVVRLIPRPPVPVMCLFMFLAAHAQSFFNTSNVVTGVRNFPYYKGTIVGIMKGFLGLSGAILIQIYQTFMYKKTTSFLLMLALLPPITSLLFMWVVRIHNKEEGNEKQHLDSLSMIALIVAAYLMCIIILENILPLLLAIRVVTFVVLVLLLASPICIVIRAHQMESDSVSQPFLTEGDRLIDGNDQSSLQCGVQLNLLQAVCTIDFWILFIAMACGMGSGLAVVNNLNQIGQSLSYTSFQTSTLVALWSIWNFLGRLGGGYISDYFLHKRGWARPLFMVMTLAAMSIGHLVIASGVPGALYAGSVLVGVCYGSQ
;
A
#
# COMPACT_ATOMS: atom_id res chain seq x y z
N MET A 1 13.40 -9.55 28.79
CA MET A 1 12.45 -8.56 28.22
C MET A 1 12.38 -8.64 26.69
N GLU A 2 13.50 -8.76 25.97
CA GLU A 2 13.54 -8.82 24.49
C GLU A 2 12.77 -9.99 23.85
N GLY A 3 12.72 -11.16 24.51
CA GLY A 3 11.97 -12.33 24.02
C GLY A 3 10.44 -12.20 24.10
N ARG A 4 9.90 -11.32 24.96
CA ARG A 4 8.44 -11.07 25.08
C ARG A 4 7.95 -10.06 24.04
N LEU A 5 8.74 -9.01 23.77
CA LEU A 5 8.43 -7.98 22.76
C LEU A 5 8.35 -8.57 21.34
N ARG A 6 9.22 -9.54 21.00
CA ARG A 6 9.15 -10.26 19.72
C ARG A 6 7.92 -11.18 19.56
N ARG A 7 7.15 -11.41 20.63
CA ARG A 7 6.01 -12.35 20.66
C ARG A 7 4.63 -11.67 20.70
N SER A 8 4.54 -10.40 20.31
CA SER A 8 3.26 -9.69 20.20
C SER A 8 2.82 -9.49 18.74
N LYS A 9 1.54 -9.75 18.46
CA LYS A 9 0.91 -9.46 17.15
C LYS A 9 0.93 -7.97 16.82
N TRP A 10 0.90 -7.09 17.84
CA TRP A 10 0.99 -5.65 17.66
C TRP A 10 2.37 -5.22 17.14
N VAL A 11 3.44 -5.83 17.65
CA VAL A 11 4.80 -5.58 17.16
C VAL A 11 4.95 -6.03 15.70
N SER A 12 4.40 -7.21 15.36
CA SER A 12 4.33 -7.65 13.96
C SER A 12 3.53 -6.68 13.09
N THR A 13 2.44 -6.11 13.62
CA THR A 13 1.57 -5.18 12.90
C THR A 13 2.29 -3.86 12.62
N VAL A 14 2.97 -3.29 13.61
CA VAL A 14 3.77 -2.06 13.46
C VAL A 14 4.92 -2.27 12.48
N ALA A 15 5.62 -3.41 12.57
CA ALA A 15 6.67 -3.77 11.62
C ALA A 15 6.13 -3.86 10.18
N SER A 16 5.01 -4.54 9.98
CA SER A 16 4.32 -4.60 8.69
C SER A 16 3.93 -3.21 8.18
N THR A 17 3.39 -2.35 9.05
CA THR A 17 3.05 -0.96 8.71
C THR A 17 4.26 -0.18 8.20
N TRP A 18 5.42 -0.28 8.86
CA TRP A 18 6.63 0.41 8.42
C TRP A 18 7.16 -0.09 7.07
N ILE A 19 7.10 -1.40 6.81
CA ILE A 19 7.42 -1.94 5.49
C ILE A 19 6.46 -1.37 4.44
N GLN A 20 5.15 -1.36 4.72
CA GLN A 20 4.14 -0.82 3.80
C GLN A 20 4.36 0.67 3.49
N CYS A 21 4.80 1.49 4.46
CA CYS A 21 5.11 2.92 4.27
C CYS A 21 6.22 3.18 3.22
N THR A 22 7.00 2.18 2.84
CA THR A 22 8.08 2.30 1.85
C THR A 22 7.85 1.45 0.59
N SER A 23 6.82 0.60 0.57
CA SER A 23 6.64 -0.42 -0.47
C SER A 23 5.88 0.03 -1.72
N GLY A 24 5.19 1.17 -1.72
CA GLY A 24 4.40 1.65 -2.87
C GLY A 24 5.18 2.58 -3.80
N SER A 25 6.43 2.21 -4.09
CA SER A 25 7.29 2.90 -5.05
C SER A 25 6.66 2.98 -6.46
N LEU A 26 5.72 2.09 -6.79
CA LEU A 26 5.04 2.07 -8.07
C LEU A 26 4.12 3.26 -8.33
N TYR A 27 3.57 3.86 -7.28
CA TYR A 27 2.76 5.09 -7.39
C TYR A 27 3.61 6.31 -7.74
N THR A 28 4.93 6.19 -7.63
CA THR A 28 5.87 7.27 -7.94
C THR A 28 6.48 7.17 -9.34
N PHE A 29 5.98 6.25 -10.20
CA PHE A 29 6.48 6.07 -11.57
C PHE A 29 6.52 7.38 -12.36
N SER A 30 5.44 8.16 -12.28
CA SER A 30 5.29 9.47 -12.90
C SER A 30 6.34 10.52 -12.49
N VAL A 31 7.02 10.33 -11.33
CA VAL A 31 8.08 11.20 -10.83
C VAL A 31 9.39 11.00 -11.59
N TYR A 32 9.75 9.74 -11.89
CA TYR A 32 11.02 9.42 -12.56
C TYR A 32 10.87 8.97 -14.02
N SER A 33 9.66 8.69 -14.49
CA SER A 33 9.40 8.21 -15.86
C SER A 33 9.95 9.18 -16.92
N GLN A 34 9.86 10.49 -16.68
CA GLN A 34 10.45 11.49 -17.57
C GLN A 34 11.98 11.44 -17.60
N THR A 35 12.62 11.16 -16.46
CA THR A 35 14.08 10.96 -16.38
C THR A 35 14.48 9.70 -17.14
N LEU A 36 13.70 8.61 -17.00
CA LEU A 36 13.93 7.38 -17.75
C LEU A 36 13.80 7.62 -19.26
N LYS A 37 12.72 8.29 -19.69
CA LYS A 37 12.44 8.65 -21.09
C LYS A 37 13.60 9.40 -21.72
N THR A 38 14.02 10.49 -21.09
CA THR A 38 15.06 11.38 -21.60
C THR A 38 16.46 10.75 -21.61
N THR A 39 16.81 9.97 -20.58
CA THR A 39 18.15 9.35 -20.50
C THR A 39 18.34 8.18 -21.45
N GLN A 40 17.26 7.40 -21.66
CA GLN A 40 17.27 6.24 -22.54
C GLN A 40 16.89 6.57 -23.99
N GLY A 41 16.40 7.78 -24.26
CA GLY A 41 15.99 8.21 -25.61
C GLY A 41 14.71 7.52 -26.07
N TYR A 42 13.79 7.23 -25.15
CA TYR A 42 12.53 6.57 -25.44
C TYR A 42 11.49 7.56 -25.96
N ASP A 43 10.67 7.10 -26.92
CA ASP A 43 9.43 7.77 -27.27
C ASP A 43 8.34 7.45 -26.24
N GLN A 44 7.14 8.01 -26.45
CA GLN A 44 6.05 7.83 -25.50
C GLN A 44 5.55 6.38 -25.46
N SER A 45 5.39 5.77 -26.63
CA SER A 45 4.96 4.37 -26.78
C SER A 45 5.88 3.39 -26.04
N THR A 46 7.20 3.59 -26.14
CA THR A 46 8.18 2.75 -25.43
C THR A 46 8.09 2.93 -23.92
N LEU A 47 7.94 4.17 -23.43
CA LEU A 47 7.79 4.42 -21.99
C LEU A 47 6.51 3.81 -21.43
N ASP A 48 5.41 3.88 -22.19
CA ASP A 48 4.13 3.29 -21.83
C ASP A 48 4.24 1.76 -21.80
N THR A 49 4.99 1.17 -22.73
CA THR A 49 5.31 -0.27 -22.70
C THR A 49 6.05 -0.65 -21.41
N VAL A 50 7.05 0.12 -20.98
CA VAL A 50 7.74 -0.10 -19.69
C VAL A 50 6.74 0.02 -18.51
N SER A 51 5.81 0.97 -18.58
CA SER A 51 4.76 1.14 -17.58
C SER A 51 3.76 -0.02 -17.54
N VAL A 52 3.48 -0.67 -18.68
CA VAL A 52 2.63 -1.87 -18.72
C VAL A 52 3.32 -3.03 -18.01
N PHE A 53 4.62 -3.23 -18.23
CA PHE A 53 5.38 -4.28 -17.54
C PHE A 53 5.50 -4.04 -16.03
N LYS A 54 5.58 -2.77 -15.60
CA LYS A 54 5.40 -2.38 -14.20
C LYS A 54 4.07 -2.89 -13.66
N ASP A 55 2.97 -2.58 -14.33
CA ASP A 55 1.64 -2.94 -13.83
C ASP A 55 1.44 -4.45 -13.83
N PHE A 56 1.96 -5.16 -14.82
CA PHE A 56 1.95 -6.61 -14.82
C PHE A 56 2.70 -7.17 -13.61
N GLY A 57 3.92 -6.69 -13.36
CA GLY A 57 4.72 -7.07 -12.19
C GLY A 57 3.97 -6.83 -10.88
N ALA A 58 3.36 -5.65 -10.71
CA ALA A 58 2.62 -5.28 -9.52
C ALA A 58 1.42 -6.19 -9.20
N ASN A 59 0.79 -6.73 -10.23
CA ASN A 59 -0.43 -7.54 -10.13
C ASN A 59 -0.15 -9.05 -10.16
N CYS A 60 1.07 -9.47 -10.51
CA CYS A 60 1.48 -10.88 -10.49
C CYS A 60 1.80 -11.40 -9.07
N GLY A 61 0.81 -11.43 -8.18
CA GLY A 61 0.97 -11.85 -6.78
C GLY A 61 0.87 -13.37 -6.52
N ILE A 62 0.70 -14.21 -7.54
CA ILE A 62 0.53 -15.66 -7.34
C ILE A 62 1.81 -16.28 -6.73
N LEU A 63 2.98 -15.88 -7.23
CA LEU A 63 4.26 -16.39 -6.75
C LEU A 63 4.52 -16.03 -5.29
N SER A 64 4.20 -14.80 -4.88
CA SER A 64 4.33 -14.40 -3.46
C SER A 64 3.38 -15.20 -2.57
N GLY A 65 2.17 -15.51 -3.04
CA GLY A 65 1.19 -16.33 -2.30
C GLY A 65 1.63 -17.79 -2.09
N ILE A 66 2.21 -18.41 -3.11
CA ILE A 66 2.78 -19.76 -3.02
C ILE A 66 3.98 -19.77 -2.07
N LEU A 67 4.91 -18.81 -2.24
CA LEU A 67 6.09 -18.71 -1.39
C LEU A 67 5.72 -18.41 0.06
N TYR A 68 4.71 -17.58 0.30
CA TYR A 68 4.16 -17.33 1.64
C TYR A 68 3.60 -18.61 2.25
N SER A 69 2.81 -19.39 1.50
CA SER A 69 2.24 -20.64 2.00
C SER A 69 3.31 -21.65 2.40
N TYR A 70 4.44 -21.66 1.68
CA TYR A 70 5.61 -22.45 2.03
C TYR A 70 6.37 -21.90 3.26
N SER A 71 6.68 -20.59 3.25
CA SER A 71 7.46 -19.91 4.31
C SER A 71 6.71 -19.85 5.65
N ALA A 72 5.39 -19.73 5.65
CA ALA A 72 4.59 -19.64 6.86
C ALA A 72 4.66 -20.90 7.74
N ARG A 73 5.21 -22.02 7.23
CA ARG A 73 5.52 -23.22 8.03
C ARG A 73 6.75 -23.04 8.93
N TRP A 74 7.58 -22.04 8.69
CA TRP A 74 8.88 -21.81 9.32
C TRP A 74 8.88 -20.54 10.20
N ASP A 75 7.85 -20.38 11.03
CA ASP A 75 7.73 -19.29 12.03
C ASP A 75 7.76 -17.84 11.49
N GLY A 76 7.45 -17.64 10.20
CA GLY A 76 7.21 -16.31 9.62
C GLY A 76 7.47 -16.21 8.11
N PRO A 77 7.00 -15.15 7.44
CA PRO A 77 7.17 -14.94 6.00
C PRO A 77 8.52 -14.31 5.62
N TRP A 78 9.58 -14.52 6.40
CA TRP A 78 10.88 -13.87 6.20
C TRP A 78 11.47 -14.14 4.81
N LEU A 79 11.25 -15.34 4.26
CA LEU A 79 11.74 -15.72 2.94
C LEU A 79 11.06 -14.91 1.83
N VAL A 80 9.78 -14.57 2.01
CA VAL A 80 9.01 -13.73 1.08
C VAL A 80 9.52 -12.29 1.13
N HIS A 81 9.80 -11.76 2.33
CA HIS A 81 10.42 -10.45 2.49
C HIS A 81 11.82 -10.38 1.87
N LEU A 82 12.65 -11.41 2.06
CA LEU A 82 13.98 -11.49 1.47
C LEU A 82 13.90 -11.51 -0.06
N ALA A 83 13.04 -12.36 -0.63
CA ALA A 83 12.84 -12.43 -2.08
C ALA A 83 12.35 -11.09 -2.64
N GLY A 84 11.37 -10.44 -1.98
CA GLY A 84 10.91 -9.11 -2.36
C GLY A 84 12.02 -8.06 -2.28
N ALA A 85 12.84 -8.05 -1.23
CA ALA A 85 13.95 -7.11 -1.06
C ALA A 85 15.00 -7.26 -2.17
N VAL A 86 15.35 -8.50 -2.53
CA VAL A 86 16.29 -8.78 -3.64
C VAL A 86 15.70 -8.31 -4.97
N GLN A 87 14.44 -8.62 -5.26
CA GLN A 87 13.76 -8.18 -6.49
C GLN A 87 13.70 -6.65 -6.58
N CYS A 88 13.32 -5.97 -5.50
CA CYS A 88 13.21 -4.52 -5.45
C CYS A 88 14.58 -3.84 -5.64
N PHE A 89 15.61 -4.30 -4.93
CA PHE A 89 16.97 -3.81 -5.07
C PHE A 89 17.46 -4.00 -6.50
N LEU A 90 17.41 -5.22 -7.04
CA LEU A 90 17.91 -5.51 -8.39
C LEU A 90 17.18 -4.70 -9.45
N GLY A 91 15.84 -4.65 -9.41
CA GLY A 91 15.05 -3.92 -10.40
C GLY A 91 15.40 -2.43 -10.42
N TYR A 92 15.29 -1.75 -9.28
CA TYR A 92 15.56 -0.30 -9.22
C TYR A 92 17.05 0.05 -9.35
N PHE A 93 17.97 -0.77 -8.83
CA PHE A 93 19.41 -0.53 -8.95
C PHE A 93 19.88 -0.65 -10.39
N LEU A 94 19.41 -1.66 -11.14
CA LEU A 94 19.75 -1.82 -12.55
C LEU A 94 19.15 -0.71 -13.42
N MET A 95 17.92 -0.28 -13.12
CA MET A 95 17.34 0.92 -13.75
C MET A 95 18.16 2.18 -13.44
N TRP A 96 18.53 2.38 -12.18
CA TRP A 96 19.37 3.50 -11.77
C TRP A 96 20.73 3.47 -12.49
N ALA A 97 21.39 2.31 -12.55
CA ALA A 97 22.66 2.10 -13.25
C ALA A 97 22.55 2.45 -14.74
N ALA A 98 21.45 2.10 -15.40
CA ALA A 98 21.19 2.49 -16.79
C ALA A 98 20.97 4.00 -16.95
N VAL A 99 20.26 4.63 -16.01
CA VAL A 99 19.97 6.08 -16.02
C VAL A 99 21.23 6.90 -15.79
N VAL A 100 22.12 6.49 -14.88
CA VAL A 100 23.41 7.18 -14.63
C VAL A 100 24.50 6.78 -15.64
N ARG A 101 24.17 5.93 -16.61
CA ARG A 101 25.11 5.40 -17.64
C ARG A 101 26.29 4.62 -17.05
N LEU A 102 26.09 3.96 -15.91
CA LEU A 102 27.06 3.01 -15.36
C LEU A 102 27.11 1.73 -16.19
N ILE A 103 25.95 1.32 -16.73
CA ILE A 103 25.84 0.24 -17.71
C ILE A 103 25.46 0.81 -19.09
N PRO A 104 25.79 0.10 -20.19
CA PRO A 104 25.28 0.44 -21.51
C PRO A 104 23.76 0.51 -21.52
N ARG A 105 23.20 1.34 -22.40
CA ARG A 105 21.75 1.47 -22.56
C ARG A 105 21.14 0.09 -22.85
N PRO A 106 20.32 -0.46 -21.94
CA PRO A 106 19.75 -1.77 -22.15
C PRO A 106 18.68 -1.70 -23.26
N PRO A 107 18.51 -2.78 -24.05
CA PRO A 107 17.37 -2.93 -24.92
C PRO A 107 16.05 -2.77 -24.14
N VAL A 108 15.01 -2.25 -24.80
CA VAL A 108 13.69 -2.01 -24.17
C VAL A 108 13.17 -3.24 -23.41
N PRO A 109 13.21 -4.48 -23.94
CA PRO A 109 12.75 -5.65 -23.19
C PRO A 109 13.49 -5.89 -21.88
N VAL A 110 14.79 -5.55 -21.83
CA VAL A 110 15.61 -5.69 -20.61
C VAL A 110 15.23 -4.61 -19.59
N MET A 111 14.97 -3.38 -20.04
CA MET A 111 14.43 -2.34 -19.17
C MET A 111 13.04 -2.72 -18.62
N CYS A 112 12.18 -3.30 -19.46
CA CYS A 112 10.88 -3.84 -19.04
C CYS A 112 11.04 -4.94 -17.98
N LEU A 113 12.05 -5.81 -18.12
CA LEU A 113 12.36 -6.83 -17.11
C LEU A 113 12.81 -6.20 -15.78
N PHE A 114 13.68 -5.19 -15.81
CA PHE A 114 14.08 -4.49 -14.58
C PHE A 114 12.88 -3.84 -13.89
N MET A 115 12.00 -3.23 -14.69
CA MET A 115 10.78 -2.60 -14.21
C MET A 115 9.78 -3.61 -13.63
N PHE A 116 9.58 -4.73 -14.33
CA PHE A 116 8.76 -5.84 -13.86
C PHE A 116 9.29 -6.37 -12.53
N LEU A 117 10.60 -6.59 -12.41
CA LEU A 117 11.23 -7.10 -11.19
C LEU A 117 11.04 -6.14 -10.00
N ALA A 118 11.26 -4.84 -10.23
CA ALA A 118 11.03 -3.79 -9.23
C ALA A 118 9.57 -3.77 -8.77
N ALA A 119 8.62 -3.93 -9.69
CA ALA A 119 7.19 -3.91 -9.39
C ALA A 119 6.70 -5.19 -8.71
N HIS A 120 7.22 -6.34 -9.12
CA HIS A 120 6.86 -7.63 -8.57
C HIS A 120 7.23 -7.76 -7.09
N ALA A 121 8.31 -7.10 -6.66
CA ALA A 121 8.67 -7.00 -5.25
C ALA A 121 7.55 -6.43 -4.37
N GLN A 122 6.74 -5.50 -4.89
CA GLN A 122 5.62 -4.93 -4.14
C GLN A 122 4.59 -6.00 -3.77
N SER A 123 4.33 -6.96 -4.68
CA SER A 123 3.42 -8.08 -4.40
C SER A 123 3.96 -8.97 -3.27
N PHE A 124 5.29 -9.12 -3.15
CA PHE A 124 5.92 -9.89 -2.08
C PHE A 124 5.78 -9.21 -0.72
N PHE A 125 6.07 -7.92 -0.64
CA PHE A 125 5.88 -7.14 0.59
C PHE A 125 4.41 -7.12 1.02
N ASN A 126 3.51 -6.83 0.07
CA ASN A 126 2.09 -6.74 0.34
C ASN A 126 1.49 -8.08 0.78
N THR A 127 1.79 -9.18 0.10
CA THR A 127 1.32 -10.52 0.50
C THR A 127 1.81 -10.88 1.90
N SER A 128 3.10 -10.65 2.20
CA SER A 128 3.66 -10.99 3.50
C SER A 128 2.98 -10.22 4.63
N ASN A 129 2.81 -8.91 4.47
CA ASN A 129 2.24 -8.05 5.49
C ASN A 129 0.72 -8.24 5.66
N VAL A 130 -0.03 -8.26 4.55
CA VAL A 130 -1.49 -8.34 4.57
C VAL A 130 -1.95 -9.72 5.01
N VAL A 131 -1.36 -10.80 4.49
CA VAL A 131 -1.78 -12.16 4.88
C VAL A 131 -1.40 -12.45 6.32
N THR A 132 -0.27 -11.95 6.82
CA THR A 132 0.09 -12.03 8.25
C THR A 132 -0.92 -11.27 9.11
N GLY A 133 -1.28 -10.04 8.72
CA GLY A 133 -2.29 -9.25 9.43
C GLY A 133 -3.65 -9.94 9.51
N VAL A 134 -4.13 -10.50 8.40
CA VAL A 134 -5.40 -11.26 8.34
C VAL A 134 -5.38 -12.51 9.22
N ARG A 135 -4.22 -13.18 9.34
CA ARG A 135 -4.07 -14.33 10.25
C ARG A 135 -4.00 -13.91 11.71
N ASN A 136 -3.39 -12.77 12.01
CA ASN A 136 -3.28 -12.23 13.37
C ASN A 136 -4.61 -11.64 13.89
N PHE A 137 -5.50 -11.18 13.01
CA PHE A 137 -6.80 -10.59 13.36
C PHE A 137 -7.95 -11.24 12.57
N PRO A 138 -8.36 -12.46 12.94
CA PRO A 138 -9.36 -13.22 12.18
C PRO A 138 -10.77 -12.60 12.22
N TYR A 139 -11.11 -11.83 13.26
CA TYR A 139 -12.40 -11.14 13.39
C TYR A 139 -12.44 -9.76 12.71
N TYR A 140 -11.29 -9.12 12.51
CA TYR A 140 -11.17 -7.76 11.96
C TYR A 140 -10.39 -7.73 10.64
N LYS A 141 -10.58 -8.75 9.80
CA LYS A 141 -9.83 -8.94 8.54
C LYS A 141 -9.91 -7.72 7.61
N GLY A 142 -11.10 -7.14 7.44
CA GLY A 142 -11.26 -5.97 6.58
C GLY A 142 -10.53 -4.74 7.11
N THR A 143 -10.64 -4.46 8.41
CA THR A 143 -9.94 -3.34 9.07
C THR A 143 -8.43 -3.47 8.92
N ILE A 144 -7.83 -4.63 9.25
CA ILE A 144 -6.38 -4.80 9.15
C ILE A 144 -5.89 -4.73 7.69
N VAL A 145 -6.64 -5.30 6.74
CA VAL A 145 -6.33 -5.18 5.30
C VAL A 145 -6.38 -3.72 4.88
N GLY A 146 -7.41 -2.99 5.32
CA GLY A 146 -7.58 -1.56 5.06
C GLY A 146 -6.40 -0.73 5.58
N ILE A 147 -5.95 -0.98 6.81
CA ILE A 147 -4.78 -0.31 7.39
C ILE A 147 -3.51 -0.65 6.60
N MET A 148 -3.24 -1.93 6.35
CA MET A 148 -2.02 -2.38 5.65
C MET A 148 -1.96 -1.87 4.22
N LYS A 149 -3.05 -2.00 3.46
CA LYS A 149 -3.14 -1.44 2.10
C LYS A 149 -3.19 0.08 2.13
N GLY A 150 -3.73 0.66 3.19
CA GLY A 150 -3.76 2.10 3.41
C GLY A 150 -2.36 2.69 3.48
N PHE A 151 -1.50 2.18 4.38
CA PHE A 151 -0.10 2.65 4.45
C PHE A 151 0.68 2.39 3.15
N LEU A 152 0.37 1.31 2.43
CA LEU A 152 0.88 1.10 1.08
C LEU A 152 0.42 2.21 0.11
N GLY A 153 -0.82 2.68 0.21
CA GLY A 153 -1.33 3.83 -0.55
C GLY A 153 -0.61 5.13 -0.20
N LEU A 154 -0.40 5.40 1.08
CA LEU A 154 0.33 6.60 1.55
C LEU A 154 1.82 6.61 1.21
N SER A 155 2.43 5.43 1.01
CA SER A 155 3.87 5.32 0.80
C SER A 155 4.41 6.14 -0.37
N GLY A 156 3.64 6.33 -1.45
CA GLY A 156 4.05 7.19 -2.56
C GLY A 156 4.30 8.64 -2.13
N ALA A 157 3.39 9.20 -1.33
CA ALA A 157 3.53 10.53 -0.75
C ALA A 157 4.70 10.59 0.25
N ILE A 158 4.86 9.57 1.10
CA ILE A 158 5.98 9.48 2.05
C ILE A 158 7.33 9.47 1.32
N LEU A 159 7.46 8.67 0.25
CA LEU A 159 8.68 8.59 -0.56
C LEU A 159 9.01 9.92 -1.24
N ILE A 160 8.01 10.61 -1.80
CA ILE A 160 8.18 11.94 -2.40
C ILE A 160 8.67 12.95 -1.35
N GLN A 161 8.07 12.95 -0.16
CA GLN A 161 8.47 13.83 0.96
C GLN A 161 9.93 13.61 1.38
N ILE A 162 10.36 12.35 1.51
CA ILE A 162 11.76 11.99 1.83
C ILE A 162 12.69 12.53 0.75
N TYR A 163 12.35 12.31 -0.53
CA TYR A 163 13.16 12.79 -1.65
C TYR A 163 13.29 14.32 -1.68
N GLN A 164 12.19 15.05 -1.49
CA GLN A 164 12.18 16.51 -1.46
C GLN A 164 12.97 17.10 -0.28
N THR A 165 13.14 16.34 0.80
CA THR A 165 13.88 16.76 1.99
C THR A 165 15.38 16.51 1.85
N PHE A 166 15.79 15.28 1.48
CA PHE A 166 17.21 14.88 1.51
C PHE A 166 17.92 14.93 0.16
N MET A 167 17.19 14.75 -0.94
CA MET A 167 17.75 14.52 -2.27
C MET A 167 17.29 15.56 -3.29
N TYR A 168 16.83 16.73 -2.81
CA TYR A 168 16.31 17.81 -3.62
C TYR A 168 17.27 18.19 -4.75
N LYS A 169 16.74 18.29 -5.98
CA LYS A 169 17.44 18.61 -7.24
C LYS A 169 18.38 17.53 -7.81
N LYS A 170 18.50 16.35 -7.20
CA LYS A 170 19.22 15.22 -7.81
C LYS A 170 18.25 14.22 -8.44
N THR A 171 17.88 14.45 -9.70
CA THR A 171 16.88 13.65 -10.45
C THR A 171 17.20 12.16 -10.52
N THR A 172 18.48 11.77 -10.49
CA THR A 172 18.90 10.36 -10.51
C THR A 172 18.89 9.70 -9.13
N SER A 173 18.89 10.49 -8.04
CA SER A 173 18.92 9.96 -6.67
C SER A 173 17.59 9.34 -6.23
N PHE A 174 16.47 9.68 -6.89
CA PHE A 174 15.18 9.08 -6.56
C PHE A 174 15.15 7.58 -6.83
N LEU A 175 15.63 7.12 -7.99
CA LEU A 175 15.71 5.69 -8.31
C LEU A 175 16.63 4.93 -7.35
N LEU A 176 17.76 5.55 -6.95
CA LEU A 176 18.65 4.95 -5.96
C LEU A 176 17.99 4.84 -4.59
N MET A 177 17.22 5.86 -4.18
CA MET A 177 16.43 5.79 -2.95
C MET A 177 15.41 4.65 -3.01
N LEU A 178 14.72 4.44 -4.13
CA LEU A 178 13.81 3.30 -4.32
C LEU A 178 14.54 1.95 -4.34
N ALA A 179 15.79 1.91 -4.80
CA ALA A 179 16.61 0.71 -4.76
C ALA A 179 17.08 0.34 -3.35
N LEU A 180 17.22 1.32 -2.44
CA LEU A 180 17.80 1.09 -1.11
C LEU A 180 16.77 1.11 0.00
N LEU A 181 15.91 2.13 0.06
CA LEU A 181 15.05 2.36 1.21
C LEU A 181 14.03 1.22 1.43
N PRO A 182 13.20 0.79 0.45
CA PRO A 182 12.26 -0.32 0.65
C PRO A 182 12.94 -1.68 0.96
N PRO A 183 14.04 -2.08 0.29
CA PRO A 183 14.76 -3.29 0.66
C PRO A 183 15.34 -3.25 2.06
N ILE A 184 15.98 -2.13 2.46
CA ILE A 184 16.56 -1.98 3.79
C ILE A 184 15.47 -2.07 4.86
N THR A 185 14.35 -1.35 4.71
CA THR A 185 13.24 -1.43 5.68
C THR A 185 12.67 -2.84 5.76
N SER A 186 12.49 -3.53 4.62
CA SER A 186 12.01 -4.91 4.62
C SER A 186 13.00 -5.85 5.33
N LEU A 187 14.30 -5.75 5.07
CA LEU A 187 15.31 -6.62 5.70
C LEU A 187 15.47 -6.35 7.20
N LEU A 188 15.33 -5.10 7.64
CA LEU A 188 15.37 -4.74 9.06
C LEU A 188 14.20 -5.36 9.84
N PHE A 189 13.01 -5.39 9.24
CA PHE A 189 11.79 -5.82 9.93
C PHE A 189 11.33 -7.26 9.61
N MET A 190 11.94 -7.95 8.63
CA MET A 190 11.47 -9.28 8.19
C MET A 190 11.39 -10.33 9.30
N TRP A 191 12.30 -10.29 10.29
CA TRP A 191 12.31 -11.25 11.41
C TRP A 191 11.27 -10.95 12.49
N VAL A 192 10.75 -9.72 12.48
CA VAL A 192 9.74 -9.20 13.42
C VAL A 192 8.33 -9.53 12.95
N VAL A 193 8.11 -9.56 11.63
CA VAL A 193 6.83 -9.96 11.04
C VAL A 193 6.60 -11.45 11.26
N ARG A 194 5.61 -11.81 12.08
CA ARG A 194 5.28 -13.19 12.46
C ARG A 194 3.79 -13.37 12.67
N ILE A 195 3.35 -14.62 12.53
CA ILE A 195 1.98 -15.02 12.81
C ILE A 195 1.87 -15.36 14.29
N HIS A 196 0.91 -14.77 14.99
CA HIS A 196 0.62 -15.01 16.39
C HIS A 196 -0.84 -15.44 16.55
N ASN A 197 -1.06 -16.66 17.03
CA ASN A 197 -2.40 -17.24 17.19
C ASN A 197 -3.05 -16.92 18.55
N LYS A 198 -2.75 -15.75 19.14
CA LYS A 198 -3.29 -15.36 20.45
C LYS A 198 -4.42 -14.36 20.28
N GLU A 199 -5.61 -14.73 20.74
CA GLU A 199 -6.72 -13.81 20.94
C GLU A 199 -6.42 -12.91 22.15
N GLU A 200 -6.57 -11.61 21.97
CA GLU A 200 -6.37 -10.63 23.05
C GLU A 200 -7.66 -9.81 23.20
N GLY A 201 -8.04 -9.47 24.43
CA GLY A 201 -9.11 -8.50 24.67
C GLY A 201 -8.73 -7.13 24.08
N ASN A 202 -9.72 -6.37 23.62
CA ASN A 202 -9.59 -4.99 23.10
C ASN A 202 -8.91 -4.81 21.72
N GLU A 203 -8.82 -5.85 20.87
CA GLU A 203 -8.31 -5.73 19.50
C GLU A 203 -8.94 -4.60 18.69
N LYS A 204 -10.27 -4.47 18.77
CA LYS A 204 -11.02 -3.42 18.07
C LYS A 204 -10.52 -2.02 18.42
N GLN A 205 -10.38 -1.72 19.70
CA GLN A 205 -9.97 -0.39 20.17
C GLN A 205 -8.58 -0.01 19.67
N HIS A 206 -7.65 -0.97 19.67
CA HIS A 206 -6.30 -0.76 19.18
C HIS A 206 -6.24 -0.62 17.65
N LEU A 207 -7.04 -1.39 16.90
CA LEU A 207 -7.16 -1.26 15.44
C LEU A 207 -7.83 0.07 15.03
N ASP A 208 -8.85 0.51 15.76
CA ASP A 208 -9.49 1.81 15.56
C ASP A 208 -8.49 2.95 15.83
N SER A 209 -7.68 2.81 16.89
CA SER A 209 -6.60 3.77 17.19
C SER A 209 -5.54 3.81 16.07
N LEU A 210 -5.15 2.65 15.53
CA LEU A 210 -4.20 2.55 14.42
C LEU A 210 -4.77 3.17 13.13
N SER A 211 -6.08 2.99 12.88
CA SER A 211 -6.79 3.61 11.76
C SER A 211 -6.83 5.13 11.91
N MET A 212 -7.08 5.65 13.12
CA MET A 212 -7.04 7.08 13.40
C MET A 212 -5.64 7.68 13.18
N ILE A 213 -4.58 6.98 13.61
CA ILE A 213 -3.20 7.39 13.32
C ILE A 213 -2.97 7.48 11.81
N ALA A 214 -3.42 6.49 11.05
CA ALA A 214 -3.27 6.50 9.59
C ALA A 214 -4.00 7.70 8.95
N LEU A 215 -5.21 8.03 9.42
CA LEU A 215 -5.96 9.22 8.98
C LEU A 215 -5.22 10.53 9.33
N ILE A 216 -4.63 10.62 10.53
CA ILE A 216 -3.83 11.79 10.93
C ILE A 216 -2.60 11.94 10.02
N VAL A 217 -1.89 10.85 9.73
CA VAL A 217 -0.74 10.86 8.81
C VAL A 217 -1.17 11.32 7.41
N ALA A 218 -2.31 10.83 6.91
CA ALA A 218 -2.82 11.21 5.60
C ALA A 218 -3.23 12.69 5.54
N ALA A 219 -3.95 13.18 6.55
CA ALA A 219 -4.33 14.58 6.65
C ALA A 219 -3.09 15.48 6.76
N TYR A 220 -2.10 15.07 7.54
CA TYR A 220 -0.82 15.76 7.66
C TYR A 220 -0.10 15.85 6.31
N LEU A 221 0.07 14.72 5.62
CA LEU A 221 0.71 14.69 4.30
C LEU A 221 -0.07 15.56 3.29
N MET A 222 -1.41 15.50 3.31
CA MET A 222 -2.26 16.34 2.45
C MET A 222 -2.00 17.83 2.69
N CYS A 223 -2.00 18.26 3.95
CA CYS A 223 -1.71 19.65 4.31
C CYS A 223 -0.33 20.09 3.83
N ILE A 224 0.70 19.27 4.04
CA ILE A 224 2.06 19.63 3.61
C ILE A 224 2.19 19.66 2.09
N ILE A 225 1.62 18.68 1.38
CA ILE A 225 1.65 18.63 -0.09
C ILE A 225 0.95 19.85 -0.70
N ILE A 226 -0.22 20.24 -0.17
CA ILE A 226 -0.95 21.43 -0.62
C ILE A 226 -0.14 22.70 -0.29
N LEU A 227 0.43 22.79 0.91
CA LEU A 227 1.23 23.93 1.34
C LEU A 227 2.47 24.11 0.46
N GLU A 228 3.19 23.04 0.16
CA GLU A 228 4.34 23.06 -0.75
C GLU A 228 3.93 23.48 -2.17
N ASN A 229 2.74 23.06 -2.61
CA ASN A 229 2.23 23.42 -3.94
C ASN A 229 2.00 24.93 -4.10
N ILE A 230 1.67 25.63 -3.01
CA ILE A 230 1.40 27.08 -3.01
C ILE A 230 2.68 27.87 -2.70
N LEU A 231 3.49 27.40 -1.74
CA LEU A 231 4.67 28.10 -1.24
C LEU A 231 5.90 27.18 -1.28
N PRO A 232 7.00 27.58 -1.96
CA PRO A 232 8.24 26.82 -1.92
C PRO A 232 8.83 26.87 -0.50
N LEU A 233 8.75 25.75 0.23
CA LEU A 233 9.26 25.67 1.59
C LEU A 233 10.79 25.74 1.65
N LEU A 234 11.30 26.52 2.61
CA LEU A 234 12.71 26.55 3.00
C LEU A 234 13.16 25.17 3.51
N LEU A 235 14.45 24.85 3.35
CA LEU A 235 15.02 23.56 3.77
C LEU A 235 14.74 23.28 5.26
N ALA A 236 14.88 24.27 6.14
CA ALA A 236 14.60 24.13 7.56
C ALA A 236 13.16 23.67 7.83
N ILE A 237 12.19 24.24 7.10
CA ILE A 237 10.77 23.87 7.24
C ILE A 237 10.56 22.43 6.74
N ARG A 238 11.19 22.04 5.62
CA ARG A 238 11.12 20.65 5.12
C ARG A 238 11.71 19.63 6.09
N VAL A 239 12.82 19.97 6.76
CA VAL A 239 13.41 19.11 7.79
C VAL A 239 12.47 18.98 8.99
N VAL A 240 11.87 20.09 9.45
CA VAL A 240 10.89 20.06 10.55
C VAL A 240 9.67 19.22 10.18
N THR A 241 9.10 19.41 8.98
CA THR A 241 7.94 18.62 8.54
C THR A 241 8.31 17.14 8.39
N PHE A 242 9.50 16.82 7.88
CA PHE A 242 10.00 15.46 7.83
C PHE A 242 10.15 14.83 9.24
N VAL A 243 10.69 15.56 10.22
CA VAL A 243 10.81 15.07 11.61
C VAL A 243 9.42 14.78 12.20
N VAL A 244 8.45 15.67 11.98
CA VAL A 244 7.06 15.46 12.41
C VAL A 244 6.47 14.21 11.74
N LEU A 245 6.70 14.00 10.45
CA LEU A 245 6.26 12.79 9.75
C LEU A 245 6.85 11.52 10.38
N VAL A 246 8.16 11.51 10.69
CA VAL A 246 8.82 10.36 11.34
C VAL A 246 8.20 10.09 12.72
N LEU A 247 7.91 11.13 13.51
CA LEU A 247 7.25 10.97 14.80
C LEU A 247 5.83 10.40 14.65
N LEU A 248 5.06 10.87 13.66
CA LEU A 248 3.73 10.33 13.37
C LEU A 248 3.80 8.86 12.92
N LEU A 249 4.77 8.49 12.09
CA LEU A 249 4.98 7.11 11.66
C LEU A 249 5.50 6.20 12.79
N ALA A 250 6.15 6.76 13.81
CA ALA A 250 6.56 6.03 15.01
C ALA A 250 5.42 5.88 16.04
N SER A 251 4.37 6.70 15.96
CA SER A 251 3.25 6.69 16.91
C SER A 251 2.52 5.35 17.09
N PRO A 252 2.46 4.41 16.11
CA PRO A 252 1.92 3.06 16.34
C PRO A 252 2.66 2.27 17.44
N ILE A 253 3.90 2.61 17.80
CA ILE A 253 4.62 2.02 18.94
C ILE A 253 3.86 2.27 20.25
N CYS A 254 3.18 3.41 20.39
CA CYS A 254 2.38 3.70 21.58
C CYS A 254 1.26 2.66 21.81
N ILE A 255 0.72 2.08 20.72
CA ILE A 255 -0.28 1.01 20.81
C ILE A 255 0.34 -0.26 21.39
N VAL A 256 1.55 -0.61 20.95
CA VAL A 256 2.31 -1.75 21.50
C VAL A 256 2.54 -1.59 23.00
N ILE A 257 2.96 -0.39 23.43
CA ILE A 257 3.22 -0.11 24.84
C ILE A 257 1.93 -0.25 25.66
N ARG A 258 0.82 0.34 25.19
CA ARG A 258 -0.49 0.26 25.85
C ARG A 258 -1.01 -1.18 25.94
N ALA A 259 -0.90 -1.95 24.86
CA ALA A 259 -1.31 -3.35 24.84
C ALA A 259 -0.53 -4.19 25.86
N HIS A 260 0.78 -3.98 25.98
CA HIS A 260 1.60 -4.67 26.98
C HIS A 260 1.32 -4.25 28.42
N GLN A 261 0.99 -2.97 28.66
CA GLN A 261 0.60 -2.50 30.00
C GLN A 261 -0.70 -3.18 30.45
N MET A 262 -1.71 -3.23 29.58
CA MET A 262 -2.98 -3.91 29.87
C MET A 262 -2.82 -5.42 30.14
N GLU A 263 -1.90 -6.08 29.43
CA GLU A 263 -1.55 -7.50 29.68
C GLU A 263 -0.81 -7.69 31.02
N SER A 264 -0.02 -6.70 31.45
CA SER A 264 0.71 -6.76 32.73
C SER A 264 -0.22 -6.50 33.93
N ASP A 265 -1.18 -5.60 33.76
CA ASP A 265 -2.18 -5.27 34.78
C ASP A 265 -3.17 -6.42 35.01
N SER A 266 -3.56 -7.13 33.96
CA SER A 266 -4.47 -8.29 34.05
C SER A 266 -3.83 -9.51 34.73
N VAL A 267 -2.52 -9.69 34.60
CA VAL A 267 -1.76 -10.77 35.27
C VAL A 267 -1.55 -10.46 36.76
N SER A 268 -1.71 -9.21 37.19
CA SER A 268 -1.47 -8.78 38.57
C SER A 268 -2.70 -8.86 39.49
N GLN A 269 -3.88 -9.21 38.96
CA GLN A 269 -5.07 -9.52 39.76
C GLN A 269 -5.25 -11.05 39.90
N PRO A 270 -5.12 -11.66 41.10
CA PRO A 270 -5.56 -13.02 41.31
C PRO A 270 -7.10 -13.04 41.22
N PHE A 271 -7.62 -13.66 40.16
CA PHE A 271 -9.06 -13.81 39.93
C PHE A 271 -9.66 -14.74 40.99
N LEU A 272 -10.15 -14.18 42.09
CA LEU A 272 -11.32 -14.73 42.77
C LEU A 272 -12.54 -14.11 42.09
N THR A 273 -13.29 -14.90 41.33
CA THR A 273 -14.70 -15.26 41.58
C THR A 273 -15.22 -16.03 40.36
N GLU A 274 -15.65 -17.27 40.59
CA GLU A 274 -16.63 -17.99 39.76
C GLU A 274 -17.91 -17.15 39.60
N GLY A 275 -18.52 -17.22 38.43
CA GLY A 275 -19.80 -16.57 38.16
C GLY A 275 -20.28 -16.89 36.77
N ASP A 276 -20.87 -18.08 36.64
CA ASP A 276 -21.64 -18.58 35.49
C ASP A 276 -22.23 -17.49 34.60
N ARG A 277 -21.82 -17.48 33.33
CA ARG A 277 -22.70 -17.16 32.21
C ARG A 277 -22.51 -18.22 31.15
N LEU A 278 -23.35 -19.26 31.25
CA LEU A 278 -23.77 -20.07 30.14
C LEU A 278 -24.25 -19.12 29.03
N ILE A 279 -23.40 -18.89 28.03
CA ILE A 279 -23.83 -18.26 26.79
C ILE A 279 -24.43 -19.37 25.94
N ASP A 280 -25.75 -19.25 25.84
CA ASP A 280 -26.66 -19.92 24.94
C ASP A 280 -26.00 -20.25 23.60
N GLY A 281 -25.80 -21.55 23.37
CA GLY A 281 -25.31 -22.06 22.11
C GLY A 281 -26.44 -22.07 21.10
N ASN A 282 -26.59 -21.01 20.30
CA ASN A 282 -27.25 -21.15 19.00
C ASN A 282 -27.04 -20.07 17.92
N ASP A 283 -26.20 -19.05 18.12
CA ASP A 283 -25.98 -18.01 17.09
C ASP A 283 -24.60 -18.07 16.39
N GLN A 284 -24.02 -19.27 16.32
CA GLN A 284 -22.64 -19.47 15.84
C GLN A 284 -22.54 -20.18 14.48
N SER A 285 -23.66 -20.33 13.76
CA SER A 285 -23.75 -21.11 12.51
C SER A 285 -24.19 -20.32 11.27
N SER A 286 -24.41 -19.00 11.35
CA SER A 286 -25.10 -18.26 10.28
C SER A 286 -24.26 -17.26 9.45
N LEU A 287 -22.94 -17.13 9.65
CA LEU A 287 -22.14 -16.19 8.83
C LEU A 287 -20.78 -16.70 8.33
N GLN A 288 -20.61 -18.02 8.27
CA GLN A 288 -19.38 -18.63 7.74
C GLN A 288 -19.69 -19.73 6.71
N CYS A 289 -20.63 -19.49 5.80
CA CYS A 289 -20.83 -20.33 4.62
C CYS A 289 -20.10 -19.73 3.40
N GLY A 290 -18.78 -19.68 3.50
CA GLY A 290 -17.91 -19.51 2.35
C GLY A 290 -16.86 -20.61 2.42
N VAL A 291 -16.97 -21.63 1.57
CA VAL A 291 -15.95 -22.68 1.46
C VAL A 291 -14.59 -21.99 1.34
N GLN A 292 -13.65 -22.29 2.25
CA GLN A 292 -12.26 -21.83 2.11
C GLN A 292 -11.66 -22.57 0.90
N LEU A 293 -11.88 -22.02 -0.28
CA LEU A 293 -11.32 -22.52 -1.52
C LEU A 293 -9.81 -22.32 -1.49
N ASN A 294 -9.06 -23.38 -1.75
CA ASN A 294 -7.63 -23.26 -2.02
C ASN A 294 -7.42 -22.47 -3.33
N LEU A 295 -6.25 -21.85 -3.54
CA LEU A 295 -5.97 -21.02 -4.72
C LEU A 295 -6.33 -21.75 -6.02
N LEU A 296 -5.89 -23.01 -6.16
CA LEU A 296 -6.17 -23.83 -7.34
C LEU A 296 -7.66 -24.12 -7.50
N GLN A 297 -8.38 -24.32 -6.39
CA GLN A 297 -9.81 -24.58 -6.42
C GLN A 297 -10.59 -23.32 -6.81
N ALA A 298 -10.15 -22.14 -6.36
CA ALA A 298 -10.74 -20.86 -6.74
C ALA A 298 -10.57 -20.56 -8.24
N VAL A 299 -9.40 -20.83 -8.81
CA VAL A 299 -9.16 -20.62 -10.26
C VAL A 299 -10.04 -21.53 -11.15
N CYS A 300 -10.51 -22.66 -10.61
CA CYS A 300 -11.45 -23.54 -11.31
C CYS A 300 -12.91 -23.07 -11.26
N THR A 301 -13.27 -22.02 -10.51
CA THR A 301 -14.65 -21.53 -10.44
C THR A 301 -14.93 -20.45 -11.49
N ILE A 302 -16.16 -20.41 -11.99
CA ILE A 302 -16.62 -19.39 -12.95
C ILE A 302 -16.67 -18.01 -12.26
N ASP A 303 -17.12 -17.96 -11.01
CA ASP A 303 -17.20 -16.72 -10.22
C ASP A 303 -15.85 -16.01 -10.11
N PHE A 304 -14.76 -16.78 -10.00
CA PHE A 304 -13.41 -16.23 -10.00
C PHE A 304 -13.09 -15.50 -11.31
N TRP A 305 -13.36 -16.12 -12.46
CA TRP A 305 -13.07 -15.51 -13.76
C TRP A 305 -13.93 -14.30 -14.07
N ILE A 306 -15.20 -14.31 -13.66
CA ILE A 306 -16.08 -13.13 -13.78
C ILE A 306 -15.50 -11.95 -12.98
N LEU A 307 -15.15 -12.19 -11.71
CA LEU A 307 -14.55 -11.15 -10.87
C LEU A 307 -13.17 -10.73 -11.38
N PHE A 308 -12.35 -11.68 -11.84
CA PHE A 308 -11.02 -11.41 -12.38
C PHE A 308 -11.09 -10.52 -13.62
N ILE A 309 -11.94 -10.83 -14.60
CA ILE A 309 -12.09 -10.04 -15.82
C ILE A 309 -12.64 -8.65 -15.47
N ALA A 310 -13.67 -8.57 -14.63
CA ALA A 310 -14.24 -7.29 -14.22
C ALA A 310 -13.21 -6.41 -13.48
N MET A 311 -12.39 -7.01 -12.61
CA MET A 311 -11.31 -6.33 -11.89
C MET A 311 -10.16 -5.93 -12.80
N ALA A 312 -9.73 -6.81 -13.70
CA ALA A 312 -8.64 -6.55 -14.65
C ALA A 312 -8.98 -5.38 -15.58
N CYS A 313 -10.19 -5.39 -16.16
CA CYS A 313 -10.67 -4.30 -17.01
C CYS A 313 -10.91 -3.01 -16.21
N GLY A 314 -11.52 -3.13 -15.03
CA GLY A 314 -11.84 -2.00 -14.16
C GLY A 314 -10.59 -1.30 -13.63
N MET A 315 -9.78 -1.99 -12.82
CA MET A 315 -8.60 -1.40 -12.18
C MET A 315 -7.51 -0.98 -13.17
N GLY A 316 -7.42 -1.63 -14.34
CA GLY A 316 -6.47 -1.25 -15.39
C GLY A 316 -6.65 0.19 -15.85
N SER A 317 -7.89 0.68 -15.91
CA SER A 317 -8.17 2.09 -16.29
C SER A 317 -7.60 3.09 -15.27
N GLY A 318 -7.75 2.84 -13.97
CA GLY A 318 -7.15 3.68 -12.92
C GLY A 318 -5.62 3.69 -12.94
N LEU A 319 -5.02 2.53 -13.24
CA LEU A 319 -3.57 2.42 -13.46
C LEU A 319 -3.10 3.25 -14.66
N ALA A 320 -3.86 3.23 -15.76
CA ALA A 320 -3.55 4.03 -16.94
C ALA A 320 -3.55 5.54 -16.63
N VAL A 321 -4.49 6.03 -15.81
CA VAL A 321 -4.53 7.44 -15.38
C VAL A 321 -3.29 7.81 -14.56
N VAL A 322 -2.94 7.04 -13.52
CA VAL A 322 -1.81 7.39 -12.64
C VAL A 322 -0.46 7.31 -13.36
N ASN A 323 -0.29 6.33 -14.25
CA ASN A 323 0.94 6.15 -15.04
C ASN A 323 1.20 7.32 -15.99
N ASN A 324 0.12 7.88 -16.54
CA ASN A 324 0.17 8.95 -17.53
C ASN A 324 -0.14 10.33 -16.93
N LEU A 325 -0.36 10.44 -15.62
CA LEU A 325 -0.83 11.67 -14.98
C LEU A 325 0.10 12.87 -15.24
N ASN A 326 1.41 12.66 -15.21
CA ASN A 326 2.39 13.71 -15.50
C ASN A 326 2.30 14.18 -16.97
N GLN A 327 2.07 13.25 -17.89
CA GLN A 327 1.97 13.54 -19.32
C GLN A 327 0.66 14.26 -19.65
N ILE A 328 -0.47 13.77 -19.11
CA ILE A 328 -1.79 14.41 -19.23
C ILE A 328 -1.74 15.83 -18.68
N GLY A 329 -1.10 16.01 -17.53
CA GLY A 329 -0.89 17.34 -16.95
C GLY A 329 -0.07 18.26 -17.84
N GLN A 330 1.07 17.78 -18.37
CA GLN A 330 1.91 18.57 -19.27
C GLN A 330 1.17 18.97 -20.55
N SER A 331 0.34 18.09 -21.13
CA SER A 331 -0.48 18.44 -22.32
C SER A 331 -1.54 19.49 -22.02
N LEU A 332 -2.03 19.56 -20.77
CA LEU A 332 -2.96 20.57 -20.29
C LEU A 332 -2.25 21.82 -19.73
N SER A 333 -0.94 21.98 -20.01
CA SER A 333 -0.11 23.11 -19.57
C SER A 333 0.14 23.20 -18.06
N TYR A 334 0.03 22.09 -17.32
CA TYR A 334 0.49 22.01 -15.93
C TYR A 334 2.01 21.92 -15.85
N THR A 335 2.59 22.53 -14.81
CA THR A 335 4.02 22.42 -14.52
C THR A 335 4.38 21.05 -13.95
N SER A 336 5.64 20.61 -14.13
CA SER A 336 6.15 19.35 -13.54
C SER A 336 6.02 19.28 -12.01
N PHE A 337 6.00 20.44 -11.36
CA PHE A 337 5.78 20.54 -9.92
C PHE A 337 4.31 20.23 -9.57
N GLN A 338 3.36 20.88 -10.24
CA GLN A 338 1.92 20.64 -10.05
C GLN A 338 1.53 19.19 -10.35
N THR A 339 2.12 18.57 -11.39
CA THR A 339 1.87 17.16 -11.69
C THR A 339 2.45 16.23 -10.62
N SER A 340 3.62 16.54 -10.06
CA SER A 340 4.18 15.78 -8.92
C SER A 340 3.29 15.89 -7.67
N THR A 341 2.74 17.09 -7.40
CA THR A 341 1.74 17.31 -6.35
C THR A 341 0.49 16.46 -6.59
N LEU A 342 -0.02 16.43 -7.82
CA LEU A 342 -1.19 15.61 -8.20
C LEU A 342 -0.95 14.10 -7.95
N VAL A 343 0.24 13.60 -8.26
CA VAL A 343 0.63 12.20 -7.99
C VAL A 343 0.68 11.91 -6.49
N ALA A 344 1.20 12.85 -5.70
CA ALA A 344 1.23 12.72 -4.25
C ALA A 344 -0.19 12.76 -3.65
N LEU A 345 -1.07 13.64 -4.14
CA LEU A 345 -2.47 13.69 -3.76
C LEU A 345 -3.23 12.41 -4.15
N TRP A 346 -2.98 11.85 -5.34
CA TRP A 346 -3.54 10.57 -5.76
C TRP A 346 -3.26 9.46 -4.74
N SER A 347 -2.05 9.42 -4.18
CA SER A 347 -1.68 8.44 -3.14
C SER A 347 -2.54 8.58 -1.88
N ILE A 348 -2.91 9.82 -1.51
CA ILE A 348 -3.81 10.10 -0.38
C ILE A 348 -5.26 9.72 -0.70
N TRP A 349 -5.75 10.03 -1.90
CA TRP A 349 -7.09 9.63 -2.34
C TRP A 349 -7.23 8.11 -2.42
N ASN A 350 -6.18 7.44 -2.93
CA ASN A 350 -6.09 5.99 -2.93
C ASN A 350 -6.13 5.40 -1.53
N PHE A 351 -5.41 5.99 -0.59
CA PHE A 351 -5.46 5.62 0.83
C PHE A 351 -6.87 5.75 1.41
N LEU A 352 -7.54 6.89 1.20
CA LEU A 352 -8.89 7.12 1.70
C LEU A 352 -9.89 6.13 1.09
N GLY A 353 -9.74 5.81 -0.20
CA GLY A 353 -10.50 4.77 -0.86
C GLY A 353 -10.31 3.40 -0.21
N ARG A 354 -9.07 3.02 0.12
CA ARG A 354 -8.74 1.72 0.72
C ARG A 354 -9.27 1.55 2.14
N LEU A 355 -9.08 2.57 2.98
CA LEU A 355 -9.61 2.56 4.35
C LEU A 355 -11.13 2.67 4.35
N GLY A 356 -11.67 3.64 3.60
CA GLY A 356 -13.11 3.89 3.53
C GLY A 356 -13.87 2.73 2.89
N GLY A 357 -13.40 2.22 1.76
CA GLY A 357 -13.99 1.08 1.05
C GLY A 357 -14.05 -0.17 1.91
N GLY A 358 -12.98 -0.48 2.65
CA GLY A 358 -12.96 -1.60 3.60
C GLY A 358 -13.99 -1.44 4.73
N TYR A 359 -13.99 -0.28 5.40
CA TYR A 359 -14.89 -0.02 6.52
C TYR A 359 -16.37 0.06 6.09
N ILE A 360 -16.66 0.77 5.00
CA ILE A 360 -18.01 0.93 4.45
C ILE A 360 -18.54 -0.43 3.99
N SER A 361 -17.72 -1.21 3.27
CA SER A 361 -18.14 -2.54 2.80
C SER A 361 -18.48 -3.48 3.95
N ASP A 362 -17.67 -3.51 5.02
CA ASP A 362 -17.94 -4.36 6.17
C ASP A 362 -19.17 -3.90 6.96
N TYR A 363 -19.35 -2.59 7.14
CA TYR A 363 -20.54 -2.05 7.81
C TYR A 363 -21.84 -2.43 7.10
N PHE A 364 -21.89 -2.29 5.77
CA PHE A 364 -23.08 -2.63 4.99
C PHE A 364 -23.27 -4.14 4.81
N LEU A 365 -22.20 -4.91 4.75
CA LEU A 365 -22.26 -6.37 4.74
C LEU A 365 -22.92 -6.87 6.03
N HIS A 366 -22.50 -6.36 7.19
CA HIS A 366 -23.07 -6.78 8.48
C HIS A 366 -24.48 -6.24 8.74
N LYS A 367 -24.78 -4.99 8.34
CA LYS A 367 -26.07 -4.37 8.64
C LYS A 367 -27.16 -4.72 7.64
N ARG A 368 -26.82 -4.92 6.36
CA ARG A 368 -27.78 -5.08 5.26
C ARG A 368 -27.56 -6.34 4.41
N GLY A 369 -26.53 -7.14 4.68
CA GLY A 369 -26.23 -8.34 3.89
C GLY A 369 -25.80 -8.06 2.44
N TRP A 370 -25.36 -6.85 2.12
CA TRP A 370 -24.99 -6.47 0.76
C TRP A 370 -23.71 -7.17 0.31
N ALA A 371 -23.74 -7.80 -0.86
CA ALA A 371 -22.59 -8.49 -1.42
C ALA A 371 -21.48 -7.51 -1.85
N ARG A 372 -20.22 -7.85 -1.55
CA ARG A 372 -19.05 -7.04 -1.93
C ARG A 372 -18.94 -6.70 -3.42
N PRO A 373 -19.33 -7.58 -4.38
CA PRO A 373 -19.37 -7.24 -5.80
C PRO A 373 -20.27 -6.04 -6.15
N LEU A 374 -21.32 -5.75 -5.38
CA LEU A 374 -22.16 -4.57 -5.61
C LEU A 374 -21.37 -3.27 -5.36
N PHE A 375 -20.55 -3.25 -4.29
CA PHE A 375 -19.65 -2.12 -4.01
C PHE A 375 -18.61 -1.94 -5.10
N MET A 376 -18.07 -3.04 -5.64
CA MET A 376 -17.17 -3.02 -6.79
C MET A 376 -17.83 -2.38 -8.01
N VAL A 377 -19.06 -2.76 -8.37
CA VAL A 377 -19.78 -2.17 -9.51
C VAL A 377 -20.04 -0.67 -9.30
N MET A 378 -20.51 -0.27 -8.11
CA MET A 378 -20.75 1.15 -7.80
C MET A 378 -19.48 1.99 -7.91
N THR A 379 -18.36 1.48 -7.42
CA THR A 379 -17.07 2.18 -7.43
C THR A 379 -16.45 2.20 -8.84
N LEU A 380 -16.64 1.16 -9.67
CA LEU A 380 -16.28 1.21 -11.10
C LEU A 380 -17.12 2.23 -11.86
N ALA A 381 -18.43 2.32 -11.61
CA ALA A 381 -19.30 3.32 -12.23
C ALA A 381 -18.88 4.75 -11.86
N ALA A 382 -18.59 5.00 -10.58
CA ALA A 382 -18.07 6.29 -10.12
C ALA A 382 -16.70 6.61 -10.74
N MET A 383 -15.83 5.61 -10.90
CA MET A 383 -14.54 5.78 -11.57
C MET A 383 -14.71 6.17 -13.05
N SER A 384 -15.70 5.63 -13.76
CA SER A 384 -16.02 6.03 -15.14
C SER A 384 -16.40 7.51 -15.24
N ILE A 385 -17.15 8.04 -14.26
CA ILE A 385 -17.44 9.48 -14.17
C ILE A 385 -16.13 10.28 -14.02
N GLY A 386 -15.20 9.80 -13.19
CA GLY A 386 -13.87 10.41 -13.03
C GLY A 386 -13.09 10.48 -14.35
N HIS A 387 -13.15 9.43 -15.16
CA HIS A 387 -12.54 9.43 -16.49
C HIS A 387 -13.19 10.44 -17.44
N LEU A 388 -14.53 10.55 -17.44
CA LEU A 388 -15.25 11.56 -18.23
C LEU A 388 -14.88 12.98 -17.81
N VAL A 389 -14.69 13.22 -16.51
CA VAL A 389 -14.23 14.52 -16.00
C VAL A 389 -12.84 14.82 -16.55
N ILE A 390 -11.87 13.90 -16.46
CA ILE A 390 -10.52 14.11 -17.02
C ILE A 390 -10.59 14.37 -18.53
N ALA A 391 -11.42 13.61 -19.25
CA ALA A 391 -11.59 13.75 -20.70
C ALA A 391 -12.18 15.11 -21.13
N SER A 392 -12.94 15.77 -20.26
CA SER A 392 -13.55 17.08 -20.58
C SER A 392 -12.53 18.20 -20.79
N GLY A 393 -11.30 18.07 -20.26
CA GLY A 393 -10.23 19.04 -20.45
C GLY A 393 -10.47 20.44 -19.86
N VAL A 394 -11.55 20.65 -19.10
CA VAL A 394 -11.85 21.96 -18.51
C VAL A 394 -10.85 22.33 -17.39
N PRO A 395 -10.62 23.63 -17.11
CA PRO A 395 -9.74 24.05 -16.02
C PRO A 395 -10.14 23.40 -14.69
N GLY A 396 -9.19 22.70 -14.05
CA GLY A 396 -9.44 22.00 -12.78
C GLY A 396 -10.03 20.60 -12.91
N ALA A 397 -10.43 20.15 -14.10
CA ALA A 397 -10.92 18.79 -14.32
C ALA A 397 -9.90 17.72 -13.95
N LEU A 398 -8.60 17.96 -14.21
CA LEU A 398 -7.55 17.01 -13.85
C LEU A 398 -7.46 16.80 -12.33
N TYR A 399 -7.67 17.86 -11.53
CA TYR A 399 -7.72 17.74 -10.07
C TYR A 399 -8.98 16.97 -9.62
N ALA A 400 -10.16 17.40 -10.07
CA ALA A 400 -11.42 16.75 -9.67
C ALA A 400 -11.49 15.28 -10.11
N GLY A 401 -11.06 15.01 -11.34
CA GLY A 401 -11.00 13.66 -11.90
C GLY A 401 -9.98 12.77 -11.21
N SER A 402 -8.77 13.27 -10.91
CA SER A 402 -7.76 12.48 -10.18
C SER A 402 -8.18 12.15 -8.74
N VAL A 403 -8.92 13.05 -8.06
CA VAL A 403 -9.52 12.77 -6.75
C VAL A 403 -10.52 11.61 -6.88
N LEU A 404 -11.46 11.72 -7.81
CA LEU A 404 -12.54 10.74 -7.96
C LEU A 404 -12.00 9.36 -8.38
N VAL A 405 -11.13 9.32 -9.40
CA VAL A 405 -10.50 8.07 -9.85
C VAL A 405 -9.58 7.52 -8.75
N GLY A 406 -8.84 8.35 -8.03
CA GLY A 406 -7.96 7.93 -6.94
C GLY A 406 -8.71 7.23 -5.80
N VAL A 407 -9.82 7.82 -5.32
CA VAL A 407 -10.69 7.23 -4.28
C VAL A 407 -11.31 5.92 -4.78
N CYS A 408 -11.88 5.91 -5.99
CA CYS A 408 -12.55 4.72 -6.53
C CYS A 408 -11.57 3.58 -6.81
N TYR A 409 -10.38 3.89 -7.33
CA TYR A 409 -9.31 2.92 -7.53
C TYR A 409 -8.79 2.37 -6.20
N GLY A 410 -8.77 3.18 -5.13
CA GLY A 410 -8.42 2.73 -3.79
C GLY A 410 -9.45 1.80 -3.15
N SER A 411 -10.74 2.01 -3.43
CA SER A 411 -11.82 1.22 -2.82
C SER A 411 -11.98 -0.19 -3.39
N GLN A 412 -11.34 -0.48 -4.52
CA GLN A 412 -11.25 -1.83 -5.12
C GLN A 412 -10.16 -2.66 -4.43
#